data_AF-A0A1Q7UHE1-F1
#
_entry.id   AF-A0A1Q7UHE1-F1
#
_cell.length_a   1.000
_cell.length_b   1.000
_cell.length_c   1.000
_cell.angle_alpha   90.00
_cell.angle_beta   90.00
_cell.angle_gamma   90.00
#
_symmetry.space_group_name_H-M   'P 1'
#
loop_
_entity.id
_entity.type
_entity.pdbx_description
1 polymer ?
#
loop_
_entity_poly.entity_id
_entity_poly.type
_entity_poly.pdbx_seq_one_letter_code
_entity_poly.pdbx_strand_id
1 'polypeptide(L)'
;MAGDIWLTFPDGTEVELKDSVSIGRDTSNDLVMESSAVSREHATVAFRDGRWYIEDRGSFNGTYLNGTRVVPGTPLPLRHADRISIGAETLVFSWPAQLDDPDTTEPLEEVAGSNGAQLSAFQRQVVQALCGPWLAGSSLETLPSNEQIAAQLGTPGATGTVKAALRRIYAKAGLSDQPAHAKRRALCRVARQNGWI
;
A
#
# COMPACT_ATOMS: atom_id res chain seq x y z
N MET A 1 -26.41 -2.99 -9.68
CA MET A 1 -25.10 -2.80 -9.04
C MET A 1 -24.56 -1.53 -9.65
N ALA A 2 -24.75 -0.41 -8.99
CA ALA A 2 -24.51 0.92 -9.55
C ALA A 2 -23.56 1.63 -8.57
N GLY A 3 -22.46 2.23 -8.97
CA GLY A 3 -22.11 2.74 -10.27
C GLY A 3 -21.49 4.08 -9.97
N ASP A 4 -20.17 4.10 -9.80
CA ASP A 4 -19.32 5.30 -9.66
C ASP A 4 -17.84 4.85 -9.58
N ILE A 5 -17.41 3.95 -10.47
CA ILE A 5 -16.01 3.53 -10.52
C ILE A 5 -15.41 4.00 -11.83
N TRP A 6 -14.41 4.87 -11.72
CA TRP A 6 -13.86 5.57 -12.87
C TRP A 6 -12.33 5.57 -12.85
N LEU A 7 -11.73 5.52 -14.04
CA LEU A 7 -10.38 6.02 -14.27
C LEU A 7 -10.48 7.39 -14.93
N THR A 8 -9.98 8.41 -14.25
CA THR A 8 -9.96 9.78 -14.74
C THR A 8 -8.57 10.11 -15.30
N PHE A 9 -8.51 10.55 -16.55
CA PHE A 9 -7.31 11.02 -17.23
C PHE A 9 -6.96 12.47 -16.85
N PRO A 10 -5.71 12.91 -17.07
CA PRO A 10 -5.31 14.30 -16.80
C PRO A 10 -6.09 15.35 -17.59
N ASP A 11 -6.63 14.98 -18.75
CA ASP A 11 -7.45 15.85 -19.60
C ASP A 11 -8.92 15.94 -19.14
N GLY A 12 -9.29 15.20 -18.09
CA GLY A 12 -10.65 15.11 -17.55
C GLY A 12 -11.52 14.03 -18.19
N THR A 13 -10.98 13.24 -19.13
CA THR A 13 -11.70 12.09 -19.69
C THR A 13 -11.88 11.03 -18.61
N GLU A 14 -13.08 10.46 -18.52
CA GLU A 14 -13.42 9.43 -17.54
C GLU A 14 -13.82 8.13 -18.22
N VAL A 15 -13.30 7.02 -17.72
CA VAL A 15 -13.61 5.67 -18.20
C VAL A 15 -14.22 4.86 -17.07
N GLU A 16 -15.46 4.39 -17.29
CA GLU A 16 -16.17 3.55 -16.33
C GLU A 16 -15.51 2.16 -16.23
N LEU A 17 -15.30 1.68 -15.00
CA LEU A 17 -14.86 0.32 -14.75
C LEU A 17 -16.05 -0.56 -14.37
N LYS A 18 -16.16 -1.72 -15.05
CA LYS A 18 -17.24 -2.69 -14.81
C LYS A 18 -16.75 -3.87 -13.97
N ASP A 19 -16.03 -4.81 -14.59
CA ASP A 19 -15.52 -6.02 -13.91
C ASP A 19 -14.01 -6.17 -14.06
N SER A 20 -13.51 -5.99 -15.28
CA SER A 20 -12.10 -6.01 -15.62
C SER A 20 -11.87 -5.09 -16.81
N VAL A 21 -10.77 -4.35 -16.79
CA VAL A 21 -10.35 -3.45 -17.86
C VAL A 21 -8.89 -3.74 -18.16
N SER A 22 -8.62 -4.18 -19.38
CA SER A 22 -7.29 -4.32 -19.94
C SER A 22 -6.78 -2.97 -20.44
N ILE A 23 -5.51 -2.67 -20.18
CA ILE A 23 -4.86 -1.42 -20.55
C ILE A 23 -3.63 -1.72 -21.40
N GLY A 24 -3.53 -1.07 -22.54
CA GLY A 24 -2.38 -1.23 -23.42
C GLY A 24 -2.51 -0.43 -24.71
N ARG A 25 -1.47 -0.46 -25.54
CA ARG A 25 -1.48 0.23 -26.84
C ARG A 25 -2.18 -0.58 -27.94
N ASP A 26 -2.32 -1.88 -27.76
CA ASP A 26 -3.02 -2.70 -28.75
C ASP A 26 -4.52 -2.40 -28.74
N THR A 27 -5.15 -2.39 -29.92
CA THR A 27 -6.58 -2.07 -30.05
C THR A 27 -7.49 -3.17 -29.50
N SER A 28 -6.92 -4.32 -29.11
CA SER A 28 -7.64 -5.37 -28.39
C SER A 28 -7.88 -5.06 -26.90
N ASN A 29 -7.26 -4.02 -26.34
CA ASN A 29 -7.49 -3.62 -24.95
C ASN A 29 -8.77 -2.79 -24.80
N ASP A 30 -9.39 -2.88 -23.62
CA ASP A 30 -10.55 -2.08 -23.24
C ASP A 30 -10.18 -0.58 -23.13
N LEU A 31 -8.99 -0.29 -22.59
CA LEU A 31 -8.41 1.04 -22.51
C LEU A 31 -7.17 1.14 -23.40
N VAL A 32 -7.36 1.70 -24.60
CA VAL A 32 -6.30 1.87 -25.58
C VAL A 32 -5.53 3.16 -25.31
N MET A 33 -4.23 3.04 -25.08
CA MET A 33 -3.31 4.18 -24.89
C MET A 33 -2.28 4.21 -26.02
N GLU A 34 -2.45 5.14 -26.96
CA GLU A 34 -1.64 5.25 -28.19
C GLU A 34 -0.25 5.87 -27.96
N SER A 35 0.52 5.33 -27.03
CA SER A 35 1.87 5.82 -26.70
C SER A 35 2.92 4.73 -26.85
N SER A 36 4.05 5.07 -27.48
CA SER A 36 5.20 4.16 -27.62
C SER A 36 5.78 3.71 -26.27
N ALA A 37 5.52 4.48 -25.20
CA ALA A 37 5.90 4.12 -23.83
C ALA A 37 4.98 3.05 -23.21
N VAL A 38 3.90 2.66 -23.89
CA VAL A 38 2.92 1.68 -23.43
C VAL A 38 3.06 0.38 -24.23
N SER A 39 3.23 -0.74 -23.52
CA SER A 39 3.20 -2.09 -24.09
C SER A 39 1.85 -2.42 -24.75
N ARG A 40 1.86 -3.41 -25.66
CA ARG A 40 0.64 -3.91 -26.32
C ARG A 40 -0.40 -4.39 -25.30
N GLU A 41 0.02 -5.22 -24.38
CA GLU A 41 -0.69 -5.56 -23.14
C GLU A 41 0.16 -5.01 -22.00
N HIS A 42 -0.33 -3.99 -21.28
CA HIS A 42 0.48 -3.28 -20.28
C HIS A 42 0.08 -3.64 -18.87
N ALA A 43 -1.20 -3.45 -18.55
CA ALA A 43 -1.73 -3.66 -17.22
C ALA A 43 -3.18 -4.11 -17.28
N THR A 44 -3.69 -4.59 -16.15
CA THR A 44 -5.09 -4.94 -16.00
C THR A 44 -5.60 -4.40 -14.67
N VAL A 45 -6.76 -3.76 -14.72
CA VAL A 45 -7.51 -3.36 -13.53
C VAL A 45 -8.70 -4.30 -13.40
N ALA A 46 -8.79 -5.06 -12.30
CA ALA A 46 -9.82 -6.09 -12.14
C ALA A 46 -10.44 -6.06 -10.75
N PHE A 47 -11.75 -6.31 -10.69
CA PHE A 47 -12.48 -6.49 -9.46
C PHE A 47 -12.42 -7.97 -9.02
N ARG A 48 -11.93 -8.24 -7.82
CA ARG A 48 -11.81 -9.58 -7.22
C ARG A 48 -12.09 -9.48 -5.73
N ASP A 49 -12.84 -10.44 -5.18
CA ASP A 49 -13.11 -10.53 -3.74
C ASP A 49 -13.58 -9.23 -3.08
N GLY A 50 -14.43 -8.46 -3.79
CA GLY A 50 -14.96 -7.20 -3.29
C GLY A 50 -14.01 -6.01 -3.38
N ARG A 51 -12.84 -6.14 -4.04
CA ARG A 51 -11.83 -5.07 -4.15
C ARG A 51 -11.31 -4.95 -5.59
N TRP A 52 -10.89 -3.75 -5.95
CA TRP A 52 -10.20 -3.48 -7.22
C TRP A 52 -8.70 -3.71 -7.07
N TYR A 53 -8.07 -4.26 -8.11
CA TYR A 53 -6.64 -4.50 -8.16
C TYR A 53 -6.05 -4.02 -9.48
N ILE A 54 -4.82 -3.55 -9.45
CA ILE A 54 -3.97 -3.28 -10.61
C ILE A 54 -2.89 -4.37 -10.70
N GLU A 55 -2.68 -4.92 -11.89
CA GLU A 55 -1.62 -5.89 -12.18
C GLU A 55 -0.85 -5.44 -13.42
N ASP A 56 0.47 -5.34 -13.32
CA ASP A 56 1.34 -5.13 -14.49
C ASP A 56 1.56 -6.46 -15.22
N ARG A 57 1.38 -6.46 -16.55
CA ARG A 57 1.42 -7.67 -17.40
C ARG A 57 2.82 -7.97 -17.96
N GLY A 58 3.87 -7.45 -17.34
CA GLY A 58 5.24 -7.55 -17.86
C GLY A 58 5.57 -6.42 -18.84
N SER A 59 5.08 -5.22 -18.54
CA SER A 59 5.29 -4.07 -19.41
C SER A 59 6.76 -3.64 -19.44
N PHE A 60 7.20 -3.05 -20.56
CA PHE A 60 8.60 -2.66 -20.73
C PHE A 60 8.99 -1.51 -19.78
N ASN A 61 8.15 -0.47 -19.72
CA ASN A 61 8.40 0.71 -18.89
C ASN A 61 7.84 0.59 -17.46
N GLY A 62 7.03 -0.43 -17.18
CA GLY A 62 6.41 -0.64 -15.88
C GLY A 62 5.14 0.19 -15.66
N THR A 63 4.28 -0.34 -14.82
CA THR A 63 3.16 0.36 -14.19
C THR A 63 3.60 0.90 -12.81
N TYR A 64 3.14 2.09 -12.45
CA TYR A 64 3.42 2.68 -11.13
C TYR A 64 2.11 3.01 -10.42
N LEU A 65 2.02 2.63 -9.14
CA LEU A 65 0.93 2.99 -8.25
C LEU A 65 1.46 3.97 -7.20
N ASN A 66 0.96 5.20 -7.18
CA ASN A 66 1.39 6.28 -6.30
C ASN A 66 2.92 6.49 -6.31
N GLY A 67 3.55 6.39 -7.49
CA GLY A 67 5.00 6.53 -7.67
C GLY A 67 5.82 5.28 -7.33
N THR A 68 5.20 4.22 -6.83
CA THR A 68 5.86 2.92 -6.56
C THR A 68 5.63 1.97 -7.74
N ARG A 69 6.69 1.37 -8.26
CA ARG A 69 6.58 0.43 -9.39
C ARG A 69 5.87 -0.85 -8.96
N VAL A 70 4.85 -1.24 -9.71
CA VAL A 70 4.12 -2.50 -9.54
C VAL A 70 5.02 -3.64 -10.01
N VAL A 71 5.12 -4.70 -9.22
CA VAL A 71 5.86 -5.90 -9.62
C VAL A 71 5.04 -6.66 -10.67
N PRO A 72 5.59 -6.98 -11.85
CA PRO A 72 4.86 -7.72 -12.88
C PRO A 72 4.25 -9.03 -12.36
N GLY A 73 3.00 -9.31 -12.73
CA GLY A 73 2.25 -10.49 -12.30
C GLY A 73 1.82 -10.50 -10.84
N THR A 74 2.05 -9.41 -10.09
CA THR A 74 1.61 -9.26 -8.70
C THR A 74 0.47 -8.24 -8.61
N PRO A 75 -0.78 -8.68 -8.39
CA PRO A 75 -1.91 -7.76 -8.22
C PRO A 75 -1.78 -6.93 -6.94
N LEU A 76 -1.96 -5.62 -7.04
CA LEU A 76 -2.00 -4.69 -5.91
C LEU A 76 -3.40 -4.07 -5.78
N PRO A 77 -3.97 -3.98 -4.58
CA PRO A 77 -5.28 -3.40 -4.38
C PRO A 77 -5.27 -1.90 -4.64
N LEU A 78 -6.31 -1.41 -5.29
CA LEU A 78 -6.57 0.00 -5.58
C LEU A 78 -7.46 0.63 -4.51
N ARG A 79 -7.20 1.91 -4.25
CA ARG A 79 -7.96 2.75 -3.35
C ARG A 79 -8.42 4.00 -4.07
N HIS A 80 -9.57 4.51 -3.66
CA HIS A 80 -10.08 5.79 -4.11
C HIS A 80 -8.99 6.87 -4.02
N ALA A 81 -8.85 7.63 -5.10
CA ALA A 81 -7.83 8.65 -5.35
C ALA A 81 -6.40 8.13 -5.59
N ASP A 82 -6.19 6.81 -5.74
CA ASP A 82 -4.89 6.28 -6.15
C ASP A 82 -4.52 6.76 -7.56
N ARG A 83 -3.23 7.04 -7.74
CA ARG A 83 -2.65 7.47 -9.02
C ARG A 83 -1.95 6.30 -9.69
N ILE A 84 -2.36 5.97 -10.90
CA ILE A 84 -1.80 4.91 -11.72
C ILE A 84 -1.06 5.56 -12.88
N SER A 85 0.27 5.43 -12.92
CA SER A 85 1.08 5.95 -14.01
C SER A 85 1.49 4.82 -14.97
N ILE A 86 1.24 5.03 -16.26
CA ILE A 86 1.51 4.10 -17.35
C ILE A 86 2.12 4.92 -18.49
N GLY A 87 3.40 4.70 -18.78
CA GLY A 87 4.13 5.54 -19.72
C GLY A 87 4.18 7.00 -19.26
N ALA A 88 3.67 7.93 -20.08
CA ALA A 88 3.61 9.35 -19.75
C ALA A 88 2.30 9.78 -19.07
N GLU A 89 1.29 8.90 -19.07
CA GLU A 89 -0.03 9.21 -18.54
C GLU A 89 -0.14 8.86 -17.07
N THR A 90 -0.93 9.63 -16.32
CA THR A 90 -1.29 9.34 -14.93
C THR A 90 -2.79 9.41 -14.75
N LEU A 91 -3.40 8.26 -14.49
CA LEU A 91 -4.81 8.08 -14.26
C LEU A 91 -5.12 8.17 -12.76
N VAL A 92 -6.30 8.66 -12.40
CA VAL A 92 -6.80 8.62 -11.03
C VAL A 92 -7.91 7.59 -10.93
N PHE A 93 -7.78 6.65 -9.99
CA PHE A 93 -8.81 5.67 -9.69
C PHE A 93 -9.82 6.26 -8.70
N SER A 94 -11.08 6.33 -9.12
CA SER A 94 -12.18 6.87 -8.32
C SER A 94 -13.15 5.75 -7.98
N TRP A 95 -13.28 5.41 -6.70
CA TRP A 95 -14.33 4.53 -6.19
C TRP A 95 -14.94 5.11 -4.89
N PRO A 96 -15.83 6.11 -4.97
CA PRO A 96 -16.34 6.84 -3.80
C PRO A 96 -17.08 5.93 -2.80
N ALA A 97 -17.77 4.89 -3.27
CA ALA A 97 -18.44 3.93 -2.39
C ALA A 97 -17.48 3.19 -1.44
N GLN A 98 -16.18 3.13 -1.76
CA GLN A 98 -15.15 2.63 -0.86
C GLN A 98 -15.03 3.44 0.43
N LEU A 99 -15.45 4.71 0.42
CA LEU A 99 -15.41 5.62 1.58
C LEU A 99 -16.57 5.39 2.55
N ASP A 100 -17.66 4.78 2.09
CA ASP A 100 -18.86 4.50 2.90
C ASP A 100 -18.81 3.13 3.59
N ASP A 101 -17.87 2.26 3.19
CA ASP A 101 -17.66 0.95 3.80
C ASP A 101 -16.50 1.01 4.81
N PRO A 102 -16.78 0.88 6.14
CA PRO A 102 -15.78 0.96 7.19
C PRO A 102 -14.74 -0.18 7.15
N ASP A 103 -14.98 -1.23 6.34
CA ASP A 103 -14.08 -2.39 6.17
C ASP A 103 -13.07 -2.21 5.00
N THR A 104 -13.19 -1.14 4.20
CA THR A 104 -12.33 -0.88 3.03
C THR A 104 -11.11 -0.01 3.30
N THR A 105 -10.89 0.42 4.55
CA THR A 105 -9.71 1.20 4.94
C THR A 105 -8.48 0.36 5.30
N GLU A 106 -8.55 -0.97 5.19
CA GLU A 106 -7.46 -1.94 5.35
C GLU A 106 -6.30 -1.70 4.36
N PRO A 107 -5.16 -1.09 4.75
CA PRO A 107 -3.98 -1.02 3.90
C PRO A 107 -3.44 -2.43 3.84
N LEU A 108 -3.23 -2.92 2.62
CA LEU A 108 -2.39 -4.08 2.27
C LEU A 108 -2.02 -4.96 3.48
N GLU A 109 -2.82 -6.03 3.62
CA GLU A 109 -2.80 -7.12 4.62
C GLU A 109 -3.76 -6.98 5.81
N GLU A 110 -5.00 -7.42 5.61
CA GLU A 110 -5.62 -8.37 6.55
C GLU A 110 -6.52 -9.33 5.76
N VAL A 111 -5.92 -10.44 5.31
CA VAL A 111 -6.68 -11.66 5.02
C VAL A 111 -7.12 -12.18 6.38
N ALA A 112 -8.40 -12.13 6.67
CA ALA A 112 -8.97 -12.58 7.93
C ALA A 112 -8.64 -14.06 8.18
N GLY A 113 -8.20 -14.37 9.40
CA GLY A 113 -8.33 -15.71 9.96
C GLY A 113 -7.17 -16.24 10.81
N SER A 114 -6.88 -15.62 11.97
CA SER A 114 -6.82 -16.28 13.30
C SER A 114 -6.03 -15.46 14.35
N ASN A 115 -6.71 -15.13 15.46
CA ASN A 115 -6.24 -14.50 16.70
C ASN A 115 -5.63 -13.08 16.63
N GLY A 116 -6.28 -12.15 17.34
CA GLY A 116 -6.02 -10.70 17.40
C GLY A 116 -4.70 -10.25 18.03
N ALA A 117 -3.57 -10.86 17.65
CA ALA A 117 -2.24 -10.46 18.11
C ALA A 117 -1.17 -10.50 17.03
N GLN A 118 -1.46 -10.82 15.76
CA GLN A 118 -0.40 -10.94 14.75
C GLN A 118 -0.21 -9.64 13.94
N LEU A 119 1.06 -9.23 13.80
CA LEU A 119 1.46 -8.09 12.96
C LEU A 119 1.54 -8.49 11.49
N SER A 120 1.14 -7.57 10.60
CA SER A 120 1.35 -7.69 9.15
C SER A 120 2.85 -7.68 8.78
N ALA A 121 3.22 -8.09 7.57
CA ALA A 121 4.61 -8.15 7.14
C ALA A 121 5.30 -6.78 7.24
N PHE A 122 4.64 -5.73 6.77
CA PHE A 122 5.13 -4.36 6.87
C PHE A 122 5.22 -3.88 8.33
N GLN A 123 4.22 -4.22 9.17
CA GLN A 123 4.26 -3.88 10.59
C GLN A 123 5.42 -4.58 11.30
N ARG A 124 5.70 -5.84 10.99
CA ARG A 124 6.87 -6.56 11.53
C ARG A 124 8.18 -5.90 11.10
N GLN A 125 8.32 -5.54 9.83
CA GLN A 125 9.51 -4.83 9.35
C GLN A 125 9.73 -3.51 10.09
N VAL A 126 8.66 -2.75 10.34
CA VAL A 126 8.72 -1.51 11.15
C VAL A 126 9.16 -1.80 12.59
N VAL A 127 8.62 -2.84 13.23
CA VAL A 127 9.02 -3.23 14.60
C VAL A 127 10.46 -3.73 14.64
N GLN A 128 10.89 -4.52 13.65
CA GLN A 128 12.27 -4.99 13.52
C GLN A 128 13.24 -3.83 13.30
N ALA A 129 12.90 -2.86 12.46
CA ALA A 129 13.71 -1.65 12.26
C ALA A 129 13.78 -0.80 13.54
N LEU A 130 12.67 -0.64 14.24
CA LEU A 130 12.62 0.10 15.50
C LEU A 130 13.45 -0.58 16.60
N CYS A 131 13.29 -1.89 16.78
CA CYS A 131 13.88 -2.63 17.90
C CYS A 131 15.22 -3.28 17.55
N GLY A 132 15.62 -3.29 16.28
CA GLY A 132 16.86 -3.89 15.77
C GLY A 132 18.11 -3.42 16.53
N PRO A 133 18.33 -2.12 16.74
CA PRO A 133 19.46 -1.64 17.54
C PRO A 133 19.47 -2.20 18.96
N TRP A 134 18.30 -2.33 19.60
CA TRP A 134 18.17 -2.90 20.94
C TRP A 134 18.45 -4.41 20.95
N LEU A 135 17.97 -5.15 19.95
CA LEU A 135 18.29 -6.57 19.78
C LEU A 135 19.79 -6.80 19.52
N ALA A 136 20.46 -5.84 18.88
CA ALA A 136 21.91 -5.82 18.69
C ALA A 136 22.71 -5.35 19.93
N GLY A 137 22.06 -5.09 21.06
CA GLY A 137 22.70 -4.74 22.33
C GLY A 137 22.72 -3.24 22.69
N SER A 138 22.07 -2.38 21.90
CA SER A 138 21.95 -0.95 22.21
C SER A 138 20.90 -0.67 23.31
N SER A 139 20.92 0.52 23.90
CA SER A 139 19.94 0.93 24.92
C SER A 139 18.55 1.24 24.31
N LEU A 140 17.48 1.00 25.09
CA LEU A 140 16.12 1.42 24.74
C LEU A 140 15.92 2.95 24.76
N GLU A 141 16.88 3.72 25.28
CA GLU A 141 16.83 5.18 25.22
C GLU A 141 17.31 5.73 23.86
N THR A 142 17.99 4.91 23.04
CA THR A 142 18.56 5.30 21.74
C THR A 142 17.88 4.56 20.60
N LEU A 143 16.54 4.67 20.52
CA LEU A 143 15.75 4.09 19.44
C LEU A 143 15.76 4.97 18.18
N PRO A 144 15.71 4.38 16.98
CA PRO A 144 15.77 5.12 15.72
C PRO A 144 14.53 6.03 15.54
N SER A 145 14.74 7.15 14.87
CA SER A 145 13.70 8.09 14.44
C SER A 145 12.86 7.53 13.28
N ASN A 146 11.71 8.16 13.00
CA ASN A 146 10.87 7.76 11.86
C ASN A 146 11.60 7.84 10.52
N GLU A 147 12.50 8.83 10.36
CA GLU A 147 13.31 8.98 9.14
C GLU A 147 14.32 7.83 9.02
N GLN A 148 14.99 7.47 10.11
CA GLN A 148 15.94 6.36 10.12
C GLN A 148 15.24 5.02 9.85
N ILE A 149 14.03 4.82 10.38
CA ILE A 149 13.21 3.63 10.09
C ILE A 149 12.82 3.62 8.61
N ALA A 150 12.33 4.74 8.07
CA ALA A 150 11.95 4.83 6.66
C ALA A 150 13.13 4.55 5.72
N ALA A 151 14.32 5.07 6.04
CA ALA A 151 15.56 4.80 5.32
C ALA A 151 15.95 3.30 5.38
N GLN A 152 15.82 2.65 6.53
CA GLN A 152 16.07 1.20 6.67
C GLN A 152 15.07 0.34 5.88
N LEU A 153 13.85 0.82 5.70
CA LEU A 153 12.80 0.17 4.90
C LEU A 153 12.93 0.47 3.40
N GLY A 154 14.02 1.13 2.96
CA GLY A 154 14.25 1.45 1.55
C GLY A 154 13.35 2.56 1.00
N THR A 155 12.68 3.32 1.86
CA THR A 155 11.79 4.44 1.49
C THR A 155 12.16 5.75 2.19
N PRO A 156 13.36 6.34 1.94
CA PRO A 156 13.77 7.60 2.57
C PRO A 156 12.74 8.72 2.37
N GLY A 157 12.47 9.53 3.40
CA GLY A 157 11.45 10.58 3.36
C GLY A 157 10.00 10.12 3.59
N ALA A 158 9.70 8.81 3.58
CA ALA A 158 8.34 8.28 3.78
C ALA A 158 7.91 8.19 5.26
N THR A 159 8.22 9.22 6.06
CA THR A 159 7.98 9.24 7.52
C THR A 159 6.50 9.15 7.91
N GLY A 160 5.59 9.62 7.04
CA GLY A 160 4.14 9.53 7.23
C GLY A 160 3.67 8.08 7.29
N THR A 161 4.20 7.21 6.44
CA THR A 161 3.90 5.77 6.37
C THR A 161 4.35 5.06 7.64
N VAL A 162 5.58 5.35 8.11
CA VAL A 162 6.10 4.81 9.38
C VAL A 162 5.25 5.26 10.57
N LYS A 163 4.85 6.54 10.61
CA LYS A 163 3.99 7.07 11.67
C LYS A 163 2.63 6.38 11.70
N ALA A 164 2.03 6.15 10.53
CA ALA A 164 0.76 5.44 10.40
C ALA A 164 0.88 3.97 10.83
N ALA A 165 1.95 3.28 10.44
CA ALA A 165 2.22 1.90 10.86
C ALA A 165 2.42 1.79 12.37
N LEU A 166 3.26 2.64 12.97
CA LEU A 166 3.49 2.68 14.41
C LEU A 166 2.19 2.90 15.19
N ARG A 167 1.32 3.81 14.73
CA ARG A 167 0.00 4.03 15.36
C ARG A 167 -0.84 2.75 15.42
N ARG A 168 -0.86 1.97 14.34
CA ARG A 168 -1.61 0.70 14.26
C ARG A 168 -0.98 -0.38 15.15
N ILE A 169 0.34 -0.46 15.16
CA ILE A 169 1.08 -1.38 16.03
C ILE A 169 0.83 -1.04 17.51
N TYR A 170 0.82 0.24 17.89
CA TYR A 170 0.50 0.64 19.27
C TYR A 170 -0.93 0.26 19.65
N ALA A 171 -1.89 0.39 18.73
CA ALA A 171 -3.26 -0.06 18.97
C ALA A 171 -3.32 -1.58 19.19
N LYS A 172 -2.66 -2.38 18.33
CA LYS A 172 -2.54 -3.84 18.49
C LYS A 172 -1.82 -4.24 19.79
N ALA A 173 -0.89 -3.42 20.26
CA ALA A 173 -0.13 -3.63 21.50
C ALA A 173 -0.83 -3.10 22.77
N GLY A 174 -1.97 -2.41 22.65
CA GLY A 174 -2.65 -1.77 23.79
C GLY A 174 -1.88 -0.58 24.38
N LEU A 175 -1.04 0.11 23.59
CA LEU A 175 -0.14 1.18 24.04
C LEU A 175 -0.62 2.59 23.66
N SER A 176 -1.86 2.73 23.18
CA SER A 176 -2.40 3.97 22.60
C SER A 176 -2.38 5.19 23.54
N ASP A 177 -2.38 5.00 24.86
CA ASP A 177 -2.52 6.09 25.84
C ASP A 177 -1.19 6.59 26.45
N GLN A 178 -0.05 6.00 26.07
CA GLN A 178 1.24 6.39 26.65
C GLN A 178 1.89 7.63 25.95
N PRO A 179 2.82 8.35 26.61
CA PRO A 179 3.61 9.41 25.98
C PRO A 179 4.46 8.88 24.81
N ALA A 180 4.69 9.68 23.76
CA ALA A 180 5.30 9.23 22.51
C ALA A 180 6.67 8.51 22.67
N HIS A 181 7.55 9.01 23.54
CA HIS A 181 8.84 8.38 23.81
C HIS A 181 8.70 7.09 24.64
N ALA A 182 7.74 7.03 25.55
CA ALA A 182 7.45 5.84 26.36
C ALA A 182 6.83 4.71 25.53
N LYS A 183 5.95 5.04 24.58
CA LYS A 183 5.30 4.12 23.64
C LYS A 183 6.29 3.25 22.87
N ARG A 184 7.37 3.86 22.34
CA ARG A 184 8.39 3.13 21.56
C ARG A 184 9.13 2.09 22.40
N ARG A 185 9.56 2.46 23.61
CA ARG A 185 10.23 1.55 24.53
C ARG A 185 9.31 0.42 24.99
N ALA A 186 8.07 0.77 25.33
CA ALA A 186 7.05 -0.21 25.69
C ALA A 186 6.78 -1.17 24.54
N LEU A 187 6.70 -0.66 23.30
CA LEU A 187 6.50 -1.48 22.12
C LEU A 187 7.62 -2.51 21.91
N CYS A 188 8.89 -2.16 22.06
CA CYS A 188 9.96 -3.17 21.92
C CYS A 188 9.85 -4.29 22.98
N ARG A 189 9.38 -3.98 24.19
CA ARG A 189 9.14 -5.00 25.22
C ARG A 189 7.95 -5.89 24.87
N VAL A 190 6.83 -5.29 24.47
CA VAL A 190 5.61 -6.02 24.06
C VAL A 190 5.86 -6.88 22.83
N ALA A 191 6.61 -6.35 21.84
CA ALA A 191 6.97 -7.08 20.64
C ALA A 191 7.73 -8.37 20.95
N ARG A 192 8.69 -8.31 21.89
CA ARG A 192 9.42 -9.51 22.33
C ARG A 192 8.54 -10.49 23.12
N GLN A 193 7.62 -9.98 23.93
CA GLN A 193 6.68 -10.82 24.71
C GLN A 193 5.66 -11.54 23.81
N ASN A 194 5.21 -10.85 22.75
CA ASN A 194 4.23 -11.38 21.79
C ASN A 194 4.87 -12.16 20.63
N GLY A 195 6.20 -12.35 20.63
CA GLY A 195 6.92 -13.08 19.58
C GLY A 195 6.88 -12.38 18.21
N TRP A 196 6.77 -11.06 18.19
CA TRP A 196 6.84 -10.26 16.96
C TRP A 196 8.27 -10.03 16.49
N ILE A 197 9.23 -10.15 17.41
CA ILE A 197 10.68 -10.06 17.23
C ILE A 197 11.39 -11.04 18.16
#